data_AF-A0A5E3X0Y3-F1
#
_entry.id   AF-A0A5E3X0Y3-F1
#
_cell.length_a   1.000
_cell.length_b   1.000
_cell.length_c   1.000
_cell.angle_alpha   90.00
_cell.angle_beta   90.00
_cell.angle_gamma   90.00
#
_symmetry.space_group_name_H-M   'P 1'
#
loop_
_entity.id
_entity.type
_entity.pdbx_description
1 polymer ?
#
loop_
_entity_poly.entity_id
_entity_poly.type
_entity_poly.pdbx_seq_one_letter_code
_entity_poly.pdbx_strand_id
1 'polypeptide(L)'
;MEHHSEVETLEQFIFNSKICIYVSMAGLVMILYDHMLTFADEVELIWKAPRSIARTLFLINRYCVPAMVIGSMHAFSAISQSTFVDI
;
A
#
# COMPACT_ATOMS: atom_id res chain seq x y z
N MET A 1 23.10 27.83 19.77
CA MET A 1 22.95 26.55 20.48
C MET A 1 21.57 25.95 20.26
N GLU A 2 20.49 26.75 20.30
CA GLU A 2 19.09 26.32 20.03
C GLU A 2 18.84 25.84 18.58
N HIS A 3 19.46 26.49 17.59
CA HIS A 3 19.27 26.11 16.18
C HIS A 3 19.86 24.73 15.80
N HIS A 4 20.91 24.28 16.51
CA HIS A 4 21.50 22.96 16.28
C HIS A 4 20.62 21.82 16.82
N SER A 5 19.88 22.05 17.91
CA SER A 5 18.90 21.07 18.40
C SER A 5 17.67 20.97 17.49
N GLU A 6 17.25 22.07 16.87
CA GLU A 6 16.15 22.05 15.90
C GLU A 6 16.51 21.23 14.66
N VAL A 7 17.69 21.43 14.07
CA VAL A 7 18.10 20.63 12.89
C VAL A 7 18.24 19.14 13.22
N GLU A 8 18.73 18.79 14.41
CA GLU A 8 18.87 17.38 14.82
C GLU A 8 17.51 16.70 15.03
N THR A 9 16.53 17.41 15.59
CA THR A 9 15.15 16.90 15.70
C THR A 9 14.45 16.72 14.35
N LEU A 10 14.71 17.61 13.39
CA LEU A 10 14.17 17.51 12.03
C LEU A 10 14.78 16.32 11.26
N GLU A 11 16.09 16.08 11.40
CA GLU A 11 16.74 14.91 10.80
C GLU A 11 16.16 13.61 11.33
N GLN A 12 15.93 13.53 12.66
CA GLN A 12 15.28 12.39 13.29
C GLN A 12 13.83 12.19 12.80
N PHE A 13 13.07 13.27 12.65
CA PHE A 13 11.70 13.21 12.14
C PHE A 13 11.66 12.65 10.71
N ILE A 14 12.50 13.18 9.81
CA ILE A 14 12.59 12.73 8.42
C ILE A 14 13.03 11.26 8.35
N PHE A 15 13.99 10.86 9.17
CA PHE A 15 14.48 9.47 9.22
C PHE A 15 13.38 8.50 9.67
N ASN A 16 12.67 8.83 10.76
CA ASN A 16 11.57 8.02 11.27
C ASN A 16 10.43 7.89 10.25
N SER A 17 10.07 8.98 9.56
CA SER A 17 9.06 8.95 8.50
C SER A 17 9.45 8.05 7.33
N LYS A 18 10.73 8.07 6.90
CA LYS A 18 11.21 7.20 5.82
C LYS A 18 11.11 5.72 6.19
N ILE A 19 11.47 5.36 7.42
CA ILE A 19 11.33 3.99 7.92
C ILE A 19 9.87 3.53 7.83
N CYS A 20 8.92 4.35 8.28
CA CYS A 20 7.50 4.02 8.20
C CYS A 20 7.06 3.75 6.75
N ILE A 21 7.46 4.60 5.80
CA ILE A 21 7.13 4.42 4.38
C ILE A 21 7.70 3.10 3.84
N TYR A 22 8.97 2.80 4.10
CA TYR A 22 9.58 1.55 3.63
C TYR A 22 8.92 0.31 4.23
N VAL A 23 8.57 0.34 5.52
CA VAL A 23 7.86 -0.75 6.19
C VAL A 23 6.45 -0.92 5.60
N SER A 24 5.73 0.18 5.36
CA SER A 24 4.41 0.14 4.71
C SER A 24 4.48 -0.39 3.27
N MET A 25 5.50 -0.02 2.49
CA MET A 25 5.74 -0.57 1.16
C MET A 25 6.05 -2.07 1.21
N ALA A 26 6.89 -2.50 2.15
CA ALA A 26 7.22 -3.92 2.31
C ALA A 26 5.99 -4.75 2.70
N GLY A 27 5.15 -4.24 3.61
CA GLY A 27 3.88 -4.86 3.97
C GLY A 27 2.92 -4.97 2.78
N LEU A 28 2.83 -3.93 1.96
CA LEU A 28 2.02 -3.95 0.73
C LEU A 28 2.52 -5.02 -0.25
N VAL A 29 3.84 -5.11 -0.47
CA VAL A 29 4.42 -6.13 -1.36
C VAL A 29 4.15 -7.53 -0.84
N MET A 30 4.25 -7.78 0.46
CA MET A 30 3.91 -9.09 1.04
C MET A 30 2.44 -9.46 0.82
N ILE A 31 1.51 -8.52 1.04
CA ILE A 31 0.08 -8.76 0.80
C ILE A 31 -0.16 -9.08 -0.68
N LEU A 32 0.44 -8.32 -1.59
CA LEU A 32 0.33 -8.57 -3.03
C LEU A 32 0.90 -9.94 -3.41
N TYR A 33 2.02 -10.33 -2.83
CA TYR A 33 2.65 -11.62 -3.08
C TYR A 33 1.76 -12.79 -2.65
N ASP A 34 1.17 -12.72 -1.46
CA ASP A 34 0.22 -13.73 -0.97
C ASP A 34 -1.04 -13.82 -1.87
N HIS A 35 -1.51 -12.67 -2.36
CA HIS A 35 -2.62 -12.61 -3.32
C HIS A 35 -2.25 -13.25 -4.66
N MET A 36 -1.03 -13.03 -5.17
CA MET A 36 -0.59 -13.62 -6.44
C MET A 36 -0.45 -15.14 -6.36
N LEU A 37 0.01 -15.66 -5.22
CA LEU A 37 0.15 -17.10 -5.01
C LEU A 37 -1.21 -17.81 -5.04
N THR A 38 -2.18 -17.23 -4.35
CA THR A 38 -3.56 -17.77 -4.29
C THR A 38 -4.35 -17.51 -5.58
N PHE A 39 -3.96 -16.53 -6.39
CA PHE A 39 -4.58 -16.23 -7.68
C PHE A 39 -4.38 -17.34 -8.72
N ALA A 40 -3.23 -18.01 -8.75
CA ALA A 40 -2.96 -19.07 -9.72
C ALA A 40 -3.99 -20.21 -9.61
N ASP A 41 -4.27 -20.63 -8.37
CA ASP A 41 -5.26 -21.66 -8.06
C ASP A 41 -6.70 -21.17 -8.34
N GLU A 42 -6.99 -19.89 -8.08
CA GLU A 42 -8.27 -19.28 -8.44
C GLU A 42 -8.49 -19.25 -9.95
N VAL A 43 -7.47 -18.93 -10.74
CA VAL A 43 -7.59 -18.97 -12.20
C VAL A 43 -7.89 -20.40 -12.66
N GLU A 44 -7.19 -21.40 -12.15
CA GLU A 44 -7.42 -22.77 -12.59
C GLU A 44 -8.81 -23.30 -12.19
N LEU A 45 -9.23 -23.08 -10.93
CA LEU A 45 -10.48 -23.62 -10.40
C LEU A 45 -11.71 -22.79 -10.79
N ILE A 46 -11.59 -21.46 -10.74
CA ILE A 46 -12.70 -20.53 -10.96
C ILE A 46 -12.79 -20.16 -12.45
N TRP A 47 -11.66 -20.08 -13.19
CA TRP A 47 -11.71 -19.68 -14.60
C TRP A 47 -12.18 -20.74 -15.57
N LYS A 48 -11.97 -22.03 -15.26
CA LYS A 48 -12.49 -23.16 -16.04
C LYS A 48 -13.95 -23.49 -15.72
N ALA A 49 -14.50 -23.03 -14.60
CA ALA A 49 -15.89 -23.26 -14.21
C ALA A 49 -16.88 -22.36 -14.98
N PRO A 50 -18.13 -22.83 -15.25
CA PRO A 50 -19.13 -22.06 -16.01
C PRO A 50 -19.37 -20.69 -15.39
N ARG A 51 -19.43 -19.64 -16.23
CA ARG A 51 -19.46 -18.23 -15.82
C ARG A 51 -20.67 -17.92 -14.91
N SER A 52 -20.42 -17.83 -13.61
CA SER A 52 -21.38 -17.35 -12.61
C SER A 52 -21.11 -15.90 -12.23
N ILE A 53 -22.15 -15.08 -12.10
CA ILE A 53 -22.07 -13.69 -11.60
C ILE A 53 -21.41 -13.66 -10.22
N ALA A 54 -21.62 -14.69 -9.40
CA ALA A 54 -20.99 -14.84 -8.10
C ALA A 54 -19.45 -14.86 -8.19
N ARG A 55 -18.88 -15.42 -9.26
CA ARG A 55 -17.42 -15.43 -9.50
C ARG A 55 -16.88 -14.03 -9.76
N THR A 56 -17.57 -13.24 -10.59
CA THR A 56 -17.15 -11.85 -10.88
C THR A 56 -17.30 -10.98 -9.64
N LEU A 57 -18.38 -11.15 -8.87
CA LEU A 57 -18.59 -10.42 -7.62
C LEU A 57 -17.53 -10.77 -6.57
N PHE A 58 -17.13 -12.03 -6.49
CA PHE A 58 -16.08 -12.50 -5.59
C PHE A 58 -14.71 -11.94 -5.96
N LEU A 59 -14.36 -11.94 -7.25
CA LEU A 59 -13.12 -11.33 -7.73
C LEU A 59 -13.10 -9.82 -7.45
N ILE A 60 -14.17 -9.09 -7.77
CA ILE A 60 -14.26 -7.64 -7.49
C ILE A 60 -14.07 -7.38 -5.99
N ASN A 61 -14.73 -8.16 -5.12
CA ASN A 61 -14.59 -8.03 -3.68
C ASN A 61 -13.14 -8.29 -3.23
N ARG A 62 -12.49 -9.31 -3.78
CA ARG A 62 -11.10 -9.69 -3.46
C ARG A 62 -10.06 -8.67 -3.96
N TYR A 63 -10.27 -8.04 -5.11
CA TYR A 63 -9.33 -7.04 -5.66
C TYR A 63 -9.55 -5.62 -5.13
N CYS A 64 -10.73 -5.33 -4.57
CA CYS A 64 -11.03 -4.01 -4.03
C CYS A 64 -10.12 -3.67 -2.84
N VAL A 65 -9.81 -4.66 -1.99
CA VAL A 65 -8.96 -4.48 -0.81
C VAL A 65 -7.52 -4.09 -1.17
N PRO A 66 -6.76 -4.84 -2.01
CA PRO A 66 -5.42 -4.42 -2.42
C PRO A 66 -5.44 -3.10 -3.21
N ALA A 67 -6.44 -2.86 -4.05
CA ALA A 67 -6.59 -1.58 -4.75
C ALA A 67 -6.79 -0.40 -3.78
N MET A 68 -7.59 -0.60 -2.73
CA MET A 68 -7.82 0.40 -1.69
C MET A 68 -6.57 0.65 -0.84
N VAL A 69 -5.78 -0.38 -0.52
CA VAL A 69 -4.52 -0.23 0.22
C VAL A 69 -3.47 0.50 -0.64
N ILE A 70 -3.38 0.21 -1.94
CA ILE A 70 -2.53 0.96 -2.88
C ILE A 70 -2.98 2.43 -2.94
N GLY A 71 -4.28 2.68 -3.10
CA GLY A 71 -4.84 4.03 -3.10
C GLY A 71 -4.56 4.79 -1.81
N SER A 72 -4.69 4.13 -0.67
CA SER A 72 -4.40 4.70 0.66
C SER A 72 -2.92 5.05 0.82
N MET A 73 -2.03 4.21 0.29
CA MET A 73 -0.59 4.45 0.28
C MET A 73 -0.22 5.66 -0.59
N HIS A 74 -0.81 5.77 -1.78
CA HIS A 74 -0.62 6.94 -2.64
C HIS A 74 -1.19 8.21 -2.02
N ALA A 75 -2.35 8.15 -1.37
CA ALA A 75 -2.94 9.29 -0.66
C ALA A 75 -2.06 9.75 0.50
N PHE A 76 -1.54 8.82 1.31
CA PHE A 76 -0.63 9.12 2.40
C PHE A 76 0.69 9.74 1.90
N SER A 77 1.24 9.21 0.81
CA SER A 77 2.44 9.76 0.16
C SER A 77 2.19 11.14 -0.46
N ALA A 78 1.01 11.38 -1.03
CA ALA A 78 0.64 12.66 -1.64
C ALA A 78 0.44 13.75 -0.57
N ILE A 79 -0.20 13.42 0.56
CA ILE A 79 -0.36 14.33 1.70
C ILE A 79 1.00 14.76 2.26
N SER A 80 1.93 13.81 2.41
CA SER A 80 3.31 14.10 2.82
C SER A 80 4.02 15.05 1.85
N GLN A 81 3.67 15.02 0.57
CA GLN A 81 4.31 15.83 -0.46
C GLN A 81 3.69 17.23 -0.54
N SER A 82 2.36 17.36 -0.39
CA SER A 82 1.70 18.67 -0.33
C SER A 82 2.14 19.50 0.88
N THR A 83 2.33 18.88 2.04
CA THR A 83 2.82 19.60 3.24
C THR A 83 4.24 20.16 3.06
N PHE A 84 5.06 19.61 2.16
CA PHE A 84 6.41 20.09 1.86
C PHE A 84 6.47 21.16 0.76
N VAL A 85 5.42 21.26 -0.07
CA VAL A 85 5.35 22.26 -1.17
C VAL A 85 4.77 23.59 -0.67
N ASP A 86 4.00 23.57 0.42
CA ASP A 86 3.37 24.75 1.01
C ASP A 86 4.21 25.44 2.12
N ILE A 87 5.49 25.06 2.27
CA ILE A 87 6.49 25.68 3.17
C ILE A 87 7.59 26.32 2.32
#